data_AF-A0A2V7Y6A7-F1
#
_entry.id   AF-A0A2V7Y6A7-F1
#
_cell.length_a   1.000
_cell.length_b   1.000
_cell.length_c   1.000
_cell.angle_alpha   90.00
_cell.angle_beta   90.00
_cell.angle_gamma   90.00
#
_symmetry.space_group_name_H-M   'P 1'
#
loop_
_entity.id
_entity.type
_entity.pdbx_description
1 polymer ?
#
loop_
_entity_poly.entity_id
_entity_poly.type
_entity_poly.pdbx_seq_one_letter_code
_entity_poly.pdbx_strand_id
1 'polypeptide(L)' 'MARGGQRMLEPGTQAPDFEVQDHTGQTRRLSDFRGKNVVLWFYPKADTPG' A
#
# COMPACT_ATOMS: atom_id res chain seq x y z
N MET A 1 -11.26 -12.80 -11.06
CA MET A 1 -11.43 -14.07 -10.33
C MET A 1 -10.23 -14.25 -9.40
N ALA A 2 -10.38 -13.83 -8.15
CA ALA A 2 -9.62 -14.29 -6.98
C ALA A 2 -10.50 -13.97 -5.77
N ARG A 3 -11.29 -14.94 -5.30
CA ARG A 3 -12.00 -14.84 -4.02
C ARG A 3 -11.06 -15.42 -2.96
N GLY A 4 -10.19 -14.60 -2.40
CA GLY A 4 -9.39 -14.94 -1.22
C GLY A 4 -10.05 -14.32 0.01
N GLY A 5 -10.48 -15.12 0.97
CA GLY A 5 -11.00 -14.62 2.24
C GLY A 5 -9.99 -13.70 2.92
N GLN A 6 -10.46 -12.55 3.41
CA GLN A 6 -9.65 -11.58 4.14
C GLN A 6 -9.06 -12.25 5.38
N ARG A 7 -7.78 -12.63 5.30
CA ARG A 7 -6.95 -12.88 6.49
C ARG A 7 -6.17 -11.61 6.76
N MET A 8 -6.20 -11.17 8.02
CA MET A 8 -5.31 -10.12 8.51
C MET A 8 -3.86 -10.53 8.24
N LEU A 9 -3.01 -9.59 7.85
CA LEU A 9 -1.59 -9.86 7.70
C LEU A 9 -0.98 -10.03 9.09
N GLU A 10 -0.29 -11.14 9.30
CA GLU A 10 0.44 -11.40 10.55
C GLU A 10 1.85 -10.80 10.49
N PRO A 11 2.42 -10.36 11.62
CA PRO A 11 3.81 -9.89 11.67
C PRO A 11 4.79 -10.90 11.09
N GLY A 12 5.77 -10.41 10.34
CA GLY A 12 6.75 -11.25 9.62
C GLY A 12 6.24 -11.84 8.30
N THR A 13 4.94 -11.74 8.01
CA THR A 13 4.42 -12.07 6.67
C THR A 13 4.97 -11.09 5.65
N GLN A 14 5.47 -11.59 4.52
CA GLN A 14 5.85 -10.72 3.42
C GLN A 14 4.63 -9.92 2.95
N ALA A 15 4.76 -8.59 2.92
CA ALA A 15 3.71 -7.72 2.44
C ALA A 15 3.35 -8.09 0.97
N PRO A 16 2.06 -8.27 0.64
CA PRO A 16 1.63 -8.48 -0.73
C PRO A 16 2.07 -7.32 -1.62
N ASP A 17 2.45 -7.63 -2.87
CA ASP A 17 2.74 -6.58 -3.83
C ASP A 17 1.47 -5.82 -4.18
N PHE A 18 1.62 -4.52 -4.48
CA PHE A 18 0.54 -3.66 -4.91
C PHE A 18 1.06 -2.60 -5.86
N GLU A 19 0.16 -2.05 -6.67
CA GLU A 19 0.41 -0.87 -7.48
C GLU A 19 -0.73 0.14 -7.27
N VAL A 20 -0.37 1.42 -7.17
CA VAL A 20 -1.32 2.52 -7.04
C VAL A 20 -0.86 3.71 -7.87
N GLN A 21 -1.78 4.53 -8.34
CA GLN A 21 -1.43 5.84 -8.90
C GLN A 21 -1.21 6.83 -7.76
N ASP A 22 -0.10 7.57 -7.80
CA ASP A 22 0.12 8.69 -6.89
C ASP A 22 -0.59 9.98 -7.39
N HIS A 23 -0.47 11.05 -6.60
CA HIS A 23 -1.09 12.35 -6.90
C HIS A 23 -0.59 13.02 -8.19
N THR A 24 0.51 12.54 -8.78
CA THR A 24 1.04 13.02 -10.07
C THR A 24 0.60 12.13 -11.24
N GLY A 25 -0.16 11.07 -10.97
CA GLY A 25 -0.54 10.06 -11.96
C GLY A 25 0.58 9.08 -12.29
N GLN A 26 1.64 9.03 -11.47
CA GLN A 26 2.69 8.01 -11.62
C GLN A 26 2.27 6.73 -10.90
N THR A 27 2.50 5.60 -11.55
CA THR A 27 2.28 4.28 -10.95
C THR A 27 3.42 3.99 -9.97
N ARG A 28 3.08 3.73 -8.72
CA ARG A 28 4.00 3.31 -7.66
C ARG A 28 3.73 1.87 -7.31
N ARG A 29 4.78 1.05 -7.31
CA ARG A 29 4.74 -0.35 -6.89
C ARG A 29 5.46 -0.50 -5.56
N LEU A 30 5.03 -1.44 -4.70
CA LEU A 30 5.79 -1.73 -3.48
C LEU A 30 7.22 -2.20 -3.78
N SER A 31 7.41 -2.90 -4.90
CA SER A 31 8.72 -3.33 -5.40
C SER A 31 9.68 -2.19 -5.75
N ASP A 32 9.21 -0.98 -6.03
CA ASP A 32 10.07 0.18 -6.31
C ASP A 32 10.86 0.65 -5.07
N PHE A 33 10.44 0.22 -3.87
CA PHE A 33 11.01 0.62 -2.59
C PHE A 33 11.87 -0.46 -1.91
N ARG A 34 12.28 -1.51 -2.65
CA ARG A 34 13.15 -2.56 -2.10
C ARG A 34 14.44 -1.96 -1.52
N GLY A 35 14.89 -2.52 -0.39
CA GLY A 35 16.05 -2.02 0.36
C GLY A 35 15.76 -0.81 1.25
N LYS A 36 14.52 -0.32 1.31
CA LYS A 36 14.09 0.76 2.21
C LYS A 36 13.03 0.25 3.19
N ASN A 37 12.98 0.87 4.36
CA ASN A 37 11.86 0.71 5.28
C ASN A 37 10.67 1.52 4.74
N VAL A 38 9.49 0.90 4.68
CA VAL A 38 8.27 1.49 4.15
C VAL A 38 7.17 1.40 5.20
N VAL A 39 6.46 2.51 5.42
CA VAL A 39 5.25 2.57 6.25
C VAL A 39 4.07 2.84 5.33
N LEU A 40 3.10 1.92 5.31
CA LEU A 40 1.85 2.09 4.58
C LEU A 40 0.78 2.61 5.53
N TRP A 41 0.32 3.83 5.30
CA TRP A 41 -0.67 4.51 6.13
C TRP A 41 -1.93 4.77 5.33
N PHE A 42 -3.07 4.19 5.75
CA PHE A 42 -4.38 4.50 5.20
C PHE A 42 -5.06 5.56 6.08
N TYR A 43 -5.48 6.67 5.50
CA TYR A 43 -6.20 7.71 6.22
C TYR A 43 -7.43 8.15 5.42
N PRO A 44 -8.64 8.21 6.01
CA PRO A 44 -9.89 8.41 5.25
C PRO A 44 -10.11 9.80 4.67
N LYS A 45 -9.31 10.80 5.05
CA LYS A 45 -9.56 12.22 4.73
C LYS A 45 -8.27 12.93 4.33
N ALA A 46 -8.11 13.19 3.03
CA ALA A 46 -6.92 13.86 2.46
C ALA A 46 -7.13 15.31 2.04
N ASP A 47 -8.34 15.84 2.14
CA ASP A 47 -8.63 17.25 1.89
C ASP A 47 -8.86 17.99 3.21
N THR A 48 -7.85 18.72 3.70
CA THR A 48 -7.97 19.59 4.88
C THR A 48 -7.43 20.99 4.59
N PRO A 49 -8.22 22.05 4.84
CA PRO A 49 -7.84 23.10 5.77
C PRO A 49 -8.43 22.73 7.13
N GLY A 50 -7.56 22.22 8.01
CA GLY A 50 -7.85 22.18 9.45
C GLY A 50 -7.70 23.57 10.04
#